data_AF-A0A928T4D2-F1
#
_entry.id   AF-A0A928T4D2-F1
#
_cell.length_a   1.000
_cell.length_b   1.000
_cell.length_c   1.000
_cell.angle_alpha   90.00
_cell.angle_beta   90.00
_cell.angle_gamma   90.00
#
_symmetry.space_group_name_H-M   'P 1'
#
loop_
_entity.id
_entity.type
_entity.pdbx_description
1 polymer ?
#
loop_
_entity_poly.entity_id
_entity_poly.type
_entity_poly.pdbx_seq_one_letter_code
_entity_poly.pdbx_strand_id
1 'polypeptide(L)'
;MLDPLGTLQESGFSQPPQGAADRLAGWSPELIMSLDWVRLSELARGLAAEAGCELAGSRVMADGSVLFGMIERPKTVRPQRVLVKTTAWNEWGATPESVQRFAREVSTARDTRGILIAPSGFTTAALRTAQEHRIEAVDAHSLHSALRALPPDKSSFLHLIATTGDFTTPSCPLCRAKLVRTRLEVATLPSRIIDVDGLIADPVVCDSLVIAAGCEANFLHEVRARSIEVRGRAEGDFLCHGPVTLHEGGTLSGRVSARSLNVRDGGNLLGQFRILDGELEPLEKPCNRWQWRCEAGDACASVVFEPHEAS
;
A
#
# COMPACT_ATOMS: atom_id res chain seq x y z
N MET A 1 -60.33 30.33 -4.80
CA MET A 1 -58.99 30.69 -4.28
C MET A 1 -58.36 29.35 -3.93
N LEU A 2 -57.58 28.82 -4.86
CA LEU A 2 -57.12 27.43 -4.91
C LEU A 2 -55.64 27.43 -4.56
N ASP A 3 -55.24 26.66 -3.54
CA ASP A 3 -53.86 26.49 -3.10
C ASP A 3 -53.03 25.75 -4.16
N PRO A 4 -52.00 26.39 -4.76
CA PRO A 4 -51.29 25.83 -5.92
C PRO A 4 -50.11 24.91 -5.56
N LEU A 5 -50.06 24.34 -4.35
CA LEU A 5 -48.96 23.46 -3.92
C LEU A 5 -49.39 22.02 -3.60
N GLY A 6 -50.65 21.67 -3.83
CA GLY A 6 -51.19 20.32 -3.59
C GLY A 6 -51.06 19.32 -4.74
N THR A 7 -50.35 19.64 -5.82
CA THR A 7 -50.40 18.82 -7.06
C THR A 7 -49.05 18.69 -7.79
N LEU A 8 -47.98 18.41 -7.05
CA LEU A 8 -46.75 17.84 -7.61
C LEU A 8 -46.19 16.75 -6.67
N GLN A 9 -47.08 15.87 -6.20
CA GLN A 9 -46.74 14.66 -5.44
C GLN A 9 -46.80 13.39 -6.31
N GLU A 10 -46.62 13.53 -7.63
CA GLU A 10 -46.51 12.41 -8.57
C GLU A 10 -45.36 12.65 -9.55
N SER A 11 -44.14 12.50 -9.06
CA SER A 11 -42.95 12.25 -9.87
C SER A 11 -42.04 11.39 -9.02
N GLY A 12 -41.88 10.12 -9.41
CA GLY A 12 -41.19 9.09 -8.66
C GLY A 12 -39.72 9.42 -8.35
N PHE A 13 -39.50 10.12 -7.24
CA PHE A 13 -38.22 10.15 -6.55
C PHE A 13 -38.21 9.00 -5.56
N SER A 14 -37.41 7.99 -5.88
CA SER A 14 -37.07 6.88 -5.00
C SER A 14 -36.73 7.40 -3.61
N GLN A 15 -37.32 6.78 -2.59
CA GLN A 15 -36.93 6.99 -1.21
C GLN A 15 -35.41 6.84 -1.07
N PRO A 16 -34.69 7.77 -0.40
CA PRO A 16 -33.30 7.54 -0.07
C PRO A 16 -33.23 6.29 0.84
N PRO A 17 -32.20 5.45 0.70
CA PRO A 17 -32.07 4.26 1.53
C PRO A 17 -32.14 4.66 3.01
N GLN A 18 -33.13 4.07 3.69
CA GLN A 18 -33.32 4.18 5.13
C GLN A 18 -32.07 3.60 5.81
N GLY A 19 -31.21 4.51 6.22
CA GLY A 19 -29.82 4.29 6.63
C GLY A 19 -28.99 5.58 6.56
N ALA A 20 -29.45 6.59 5.83
CA ALA A 20 -28.81 7.92 5.75
C ALA A 20 -29.16 8.88 6.91
N ALA A 21 -30.14 8.57 7.75
CA ALA A 21 -30.66 9.48 8.77
C ALA A 21 -29.87 9.48 10.10
N ASP A 22 -28.87 8.61 10.26
CA ASP A 22 -27.95 8.62 11.42
C ASP A 22 -26.63 9.37 11.13
N ARG A 23 -26.47 9.92 9.91
CA ARG A 23 -25.29 10.69 9.48
C ARG A 23 -25.31 12.16 9.91
N LEU A 24 -26.02 12.51 10.97
CA LEU A 24 -26.06 13.86 11.55
C LEU A 24 -25.04 14.07 12.68
N ALA A 25 -24.09 13.14 12.86
CA ALA A 25 -22.78 13.42 13.44
C ALA A 25 -21.72 13.03 12.40
N GLY A 26 -21.40 13.94 11.47
CA GLY A 26 -20.71 13.64 10.21
C GLY A 26 -19.31 13.02 10.33
N TRP A 27 -18.65 13.09 11.48
CA TRP A 27 -17.34 12.47 11.67
C TRP A 27 -17.44 11.00 12.08
N SER A 28 -16.66 10.16 11.41
CA SER A 28 -16.37 8.79 11.84
C SER A 28 -14.91 8.43 11.54
N PRO A 29 -14.32 7.44 12.22
CA PRO A 29 -12.98 6.95 11.89
C PRO A 29 -12.89 6.47 10.43
N GLU A 30 -13.95 5.83 9.91
CA GLU A 30 -14.02 5.33 8.54
C GLU A 30 -14.00 6.48 7.53
N LEU A 31 -14.72 7.57 7.82
CA LEU A 31 -14.66 8.77 6.98
C LEU A 31 -13.22 9.31 6.92
N ILE A 32 -12.54 9.42 8.07
CA ILE A 32 -11.16 9.93 8.13
C ILE A 32 -10.19 9.02 7.35
N MET A 33 -10.38 7.70 7.43
CA MET A 33 -9.58 6.73 6.66
C MET A 33 -9.85 6.81 5.16
N SER A 34 -11.06 7.21 4.75
CA SER A 34 -11.45 7.35 3.34
C SER A 34 -10.95 8.64 2.68
N LEU A 35 -10.50 9.63 3.47
CA LEU A 35 -10.02 10.90 2.95
C LEU A 35 -8.76 10.70 2.11
N ASP A 36 -8.64 11.47 1.03
CA ASP A 36 -7.39 11.59 0.31
C ASP A 36 -6.30 12.23 1.20
N TRP A 37 -5.03 12.01 0.87
CA TRP A 37 -3.93 12.53 1.67
C TRP A 37 -3.91 14.06 1.77
N VAL A 38 -4.48 14.77 0.78
CA VAL A 38 -4.61 16.23 0.82
C VAL A 38 -5.59 16.63 1.91
N ARG A 39 -6.80 16.08 1.88
CA ARG A 39 -7.86 16.34 2.86
C ARG A 39 -7.44 15.94 4.26
N LEU A 40 -6.79 14.79 4.42
CA LEU A 40 -6.23 14.40 5.72
C LEU A 40 -5.22 15.43 6.24
N SER A 41 -4.31 15.90 5.39
CA SER A 41 -3.30 16.89 5.79
C SER A 41 -3.93 18.26 6.12
N GLU A 42 -4.96 18.68 5.39
CA GLU A 42 -5.73 19.89 5.65
C GLU A 42 -6.51 19.78 6.97
N LEU A 43 -7.13 18.63 7.23
CA LEU A 43 -7.84 18.34 8.46
C LEU A 43 -6.90 18.38 9.69
N ALA A 44 -5.73 17.74 9.59
CA ALA A 44 -4.73 17.75 10.66
C ALA A 44 -4.22 19.18 10.95
N ARG A 45 -3.99 19.98 9.91
CA ARG A 45 -3.61 21.39 10.06
C ARG A 45 -4.74 22.22 10.65
N GLY A 46 -5.99 22.00 10.21
CA GLY A 46 -7.17 22.66 10.76
C GLY A 46 -7.33 22.39 12.25
N LEU A 47 -7.21 21.13 12.66
CA LEU A 47 -7.22 20.72 14.07
C LEU A 47 -6.14 21.44 14.90
N ALA A 48 -4.90 21.47 14.38
CA ALA A 48 -3.80 22.16 15.07
C ALA A 48 -4.03 23.68 15.18
N ALA A 49 -4.58 24.31 14.15
CA ALA A 49 -4.95 25.72 14.19
C ALA A 49 -6.07 25.99 15.22
N GLU A 50 -7.07 25.11 15.30
CA GLU A 50 -8.15 25.21 16.30
C GLU A 50 -7.65 25.00 17.73
N ALA A 51 -6.58 24.22 17.91
CA ALA A 51 -5.86 24.09 19.18
C ALA A 51 -4.99 25.32 19.51
N GLY A 52 -4.96 26.35 18.66
CA GLY A 52 -4.18 27.57 18.85
C GLY A 52 -2.69 27.44 18.54
N CYS A 53 -2.31 26.45 17.74
CA CYS A 53 -0.92 26.28 17.30
C CYS A 53 -0.58 27.23 16.14
N GLU A 54 0.65 27.73 16.12
CA GLU A 54 1.17 28.47 14.96
C GLU A 54 1.75 27.48 13.95
N LEU A 55 1.22 27.49 12.72
CA LEU A 55 1.60 26.54 11.68
C LEU A 55 2.69 27.09 10.76
N ALA A 56 3.70 26.27 10.47
CA ALA A 56 4.66 26.53 9.42
C ALA A 56 4.16 25.99 8.05
N GLY A 57 4.97 26.19 7.01
CA GLY A 57 4.73 25.62 5.68
C GLY A 57 4.72 24.09 5.70
N SER A 58 4.00 23.51 4.74
CA SER A 58 3.97 22.07 4.50
C SER A 58 4.92 21.68 3.37
N ARG A 59 5.56 20.53 3.50
CA ARG A 59 6.32 19.85 2.45
C ARG A 59 5.56 18.58 2.06
N VAL A 60 5.25 18.44 0.78
CA VAL A 60 4.62 17.24 0.23
C VAL A 60 5.70 16.36 -0.38
N MET A 61 5.64 15.06 -0.10
CA MET A 61 6.54 14.05 -0.62
C MET A 61 5.89 13.28 -1.78
N ALA A 62 6.70 12.65 -2.62
CA ALA A 62 6.22 11.93 -3.83
C ALA A 62 5.35 10.70 -3.50
N ASP A 63 5.41 10.21 -2.27
CA ASP A 63 4.61 9.09 -1.73
C ASP A 63 3.25 9.54 -1.16
N GLY A 64 2.91 10.82 -1.28
CA GLY A 64 1.67 11.41 -0.75
C GLY A 64 1.75 11.78 0.74
N SER A 65 2.86 11.51 1.43
CA SER A 65 3.05 11.97 2.80
C SER A 65 3.27 13.48 2.85
N VAL A 66 2.76 14.12 3.91
CA VAL A 66 2.89 15.55 4.16
C VAL A 66 3.57 15.77 5.48
N LEU A 67 4.60 16.61 5.47
CA LEU A 67 5.35 17.03 6.65
C LEU A 67 5.10 18.53 6.88
N PHE A 68 4.71 18.94 8.08
CA PHE A 68 4.64 20.34 8.45
C PHE A 68 5.10 20.57 9.89
N GLY A 69 5.65 21.76 10.15
CA GLY A 69 5.99 22.19 11.50
C GLY A 69 4.86 22.96 12.15
N MET A 70 4.78 22.91 13.47
CA MET A 70 3.95 23.80 14.25
C MET A 70 4.61 24.19 15.58
N ILE A 71 4.12 25.26 16.19
CA ILE A 71 4.51 25.70 17.53
C ILE A 71 3.29 25.61 18.43
N GLU A 72 3.36 24.73 19.43
CA GLU A 72 2.37 24.66 20.50
C GLU A 72 2.65 25.75 21.54
N ARG A 73 1.58 26.35 22.07
CA ARG A 73 1.64 27.40 23.10
C ARG A 73 2.62 28.54 22.75
N PRO A 74 2.50 29.15 21.55
CA PRO A 74 3.48 30.11 21.03
C PRO A 74 3.63 31.36 21.91
N LYS A 75 2.57 31.76 22.62
CA LYS A 75 2.55 32.95 23.51
C LYS A 75 3.12 32.71 24.91
N THR A 76 3.65 31.52 25.19
CA THR A 76 4.16 31.16 26.52
C THR A 76 5.68 31.27 26.60
N VAL A 77 6.23 31.26 27.82
CA VAL A 77 7.68 31.35 28.08
C VAL A 77 8.46 30.17 27.47
N ARG A 78 7.80 29.04 27.20
CA ARG A 78 8.41 27.83 26.63
C ARG A 78 7.56 27.32 25.46
N PRO A 79 7.66 27.94 24.27
CA PRO A 79 7.00 27.44 23.07
C PRO A 79 7.59 26.09 22.69
N GLN A 80 6.75 25.14 22.31
CA GLN A 80 7.20 23.79 21.93
C GLN A 80 7.13 23.60 20.42
N ARG A 81 8.26 23.25 19.81
CA ARG A 81 8.33 22.94 18.38
C ARG A 81 7.87 21.52 18.16
N VAL A 82 6.98 21.35 17.19
CA VAL A 82 6.42 20.05 16.84
C VAL A 82 6.55 19.85 15.34
N LEU A 83 7.02 18.67 14.96
CA LEU A 83 7.03 18.24 13.57
C LEU A 83 5.91 17.20 13.40
N VAL A 84 5.02 17.41 12.44
CA VAL A 84 3.88 16.54 12.17
C VAL A 84 4.05 15.94 10.78
N LYS A 85 3.93 14.61 10.68
CA LYS A 85 3.99 13.88 9.40
C LYS A 85 2.77 12.99 9.23
N THR A 86 2.17 12.98 8.05
CA THR A 86 1.19 11.94 7.66
C THR A 86 1.95 10.74 7.07
N THR A 87 1.43 9.54 7.22
CA THR A 87 1.99 8.38 6.52
C THR A 87 1.83 8.50 5.00
N ALA A 88 2.65 7.73 4.28
CA ALA A 88 2.54 7.63 2.82
C ALA A 88 1.23 6.96 2.42
N TRP A 89 0.73 7.25 1.22
CA TRP A 89 -0.54 6.67 0.74
C TRP A 89 -0.50 5.13 0.74
N ASN A 90 0.58 4.54 0.22
CA ASN A 90 0.74 3.08 0.17
C ASN A 90 1.13 2.47 1.54
N GLU A 91 1.43 3.30 2.54
CA GLU A 91 1.72 2.90 3.93
C GLU A 91 0.68 3.56 4.87
N TRP A 92 -0.62 3.49 4.54
CA TRP A 92 -1.68 4.22 5.28
C TRP A 92 -1.75 3.86 6.78
N GLY A 93 -1.23 2.69 7.15
CA GLY A 93 -0.90 2.30 8.52
C GLY A 93 0.60 2.35 8.79
N ALA A 94 0.99 2.62 10.03
CA ALA A 94 2.39 2.76 10.41
C ALA A 94 3.05 1.43 10.81
N THR A 95 4.27 1.22 10.30
CA THR A 95 5.18 0.11 10.64
C THR A 95 6.35 0.62 11.50
N PRO A 96 7.11 -0.25 12.17
CA PRO A 96 8.31 0.16 12.91
C PRO A 96 9.30 0.96 12.05
N GLU A 97 9.47 0.56 10.79
CA GLU A 97 10.39 1.19 9.84
C GLU A 97 9.94 2.61 9.49
N SER A 98 8.63 2.83 9.29
CA SER A 98 8.10 4.16 8.98
C SER A 98 8.21 5.10 10.19
N VAL A 99 7.98 4.60 11.40
CA VAL A 99 8.21 5.34 12.66
C VAL A 99 9.69 5.69 12.84
N GLN A 100 10.61 4.73 12.65
CA GLN A 100 12.06 4.99 12.75
C GLN A 100 12.54 6.00 11.71
N ARG A 101 12.04 5.92 10.48
CA ARG A 101 12.34 6.88 9.42
C ARG A 101 11.94 8.30 9.85
N PHE A 102 10.74 8.45 10.41
CA PHE A 102 10.29 9.74 10.91
C PHE A 102 11.06 10.21 12.15
N ALA A 103 11.39 9.31 13.09
CA ALA A 103 12.20 9.64 14.26
C ALA A 103 13.58 10.20 13.88
N ARG A 104 14.20 9.66 12.82
CA ARG A 104 15.44 10.21 12.25
C ARG A 104 15.25 11.61 11.67
N GLU A 105 14.11 11.90 11.04
CA GLU A 105 13.81 13.27 10.56
C GLU A 105 13.64 14.23 11.75
N VAL A 106 12.90 13.83 12.78
CA VAL A 106 12.68 14.64 14.00
C VAL A 106 13.98 14.92 14.73
N SER A 107 14.89 13.94 14.84
CA SER A 107 16.16 14.13 15.56
C SER A 107 17.11 15.13 14.89
N THR A 108 16.93 15.39 13.59
CA THR A 108 17.67 16.46 12.90
C THR A 108 17.18 17.86 13.27
N ALA A 109 15.97 17.98 13.82
CA ALA A 109 15.39 19.23 14.29
C ALA A 109 15.70 19.44 15.78
N ARG A 110 16.23 20.62 16.13
CA ARG A 110 16.55 20.95 17.52
C ARG A 110 15.29 21.14 18.36
N ASP A 111 15.29 20.56 19.56
CA ASP A 111 14.24 20.71 20.58
C ASP A 111 12.81 20.57 20.01
N THR A 112 12.63 19.52 19.20
CA THR A 112 11.39 19.28 18.46
C THR A 112 10.86 17.89 18.81
N ARG A 113 9.57 17.79 19.14
CA ARG A 113 8.88 16.50 19.28
C ARG A 113 8.19 16.12 17.97
N GLY A 114 7.96 14.83 17.75
CA GLY A 114 7.30 14.33 16.54
C GLY A 114 5.87 13.86 16.79
N ILE A 115 4.98 14.13 15.84
CA ILE A 115 3.65 13.51 15.73
C ILE A 115 3.57 12.80 14.38
N LEU A 116 3.28 11.50 14.39
CA LEU A 116 3.02 10.72 13.18
C LEU A 116 1.53 10.40 13.10
N ILE A 117 0.91 10.76 11.97
CA ILE A 117 -0.50 10.51 11.69
C ILE A 117 -0.61 9.34 10.73
N ALA A 118 -1.20 8.23 11.19
CA ALA A 118 -1.44 7.02 10.40
C ALA A 118 -2.92 6.63 10.49
N PRO A 119 -3.76 6.98 9.50
CA PRO A 119 -5.20 6.77 9.58
C PRO A 119 -5.61 5.32 9.80
N SER A 120 -4.92 4.37 9.16
CA SER A 120 -5.16 2.92 9.35
C SER A 120 -4.54 2.35 10.62
N GLY A 121 -3.99 3.20 11.50
CA GLY A 121 -3.46 2.81 12.79
C GLY A 121 -2.00 2.38 12.76
N PHE A 122 -1.58 1.77 13.87
CA PHE A 122 -0.19 1.39 14.14
C PHE A 122 -0.12 -0.08 14.51
N THR A 123 0.85 -0.81 13.96
CA THR A 123 1.18 -2.14 14.48
C THR A 123 1.72 -2.06 15.92
N THR A 124 1.60 -3.14 16.69
CA THR A 124 2.13 -3.21 18.07
C THR A 124 3.63 -2.87 18.14
N ALA A 125 4.40 -3.33 17.15
CA ALA A 125 5.82 -3.01 17.04
C ALA A 125 6.06 -1.54 16.72
N ALA A 126 5.22 -0.92 15.87
CA ALA A 126 5.30 0.51 15.56
C ALA A 126 4.99 1.37 16.79
N LEU A 127 3.99 1.01 17.61
CA LEU A 127 3.68 1.71 18.86
C LEU A 127 4.85 1.67 19.85
N ARG A 128 5.49 0.51 20.03
CA ARG A 128 6.70 0.40 20.88
C ARG A 128 7.81 1.31 20.38
N THR A 129 8.08 1.27 19.08
CA THR A 129 9.07 2.12 18.42
C THR A 129 8.76 3.60 18.61
N ALA A 130 7.48 4.00 18.51
CA ALA A 130 7.05 5.37 18.70
C ALA A 130 7.29 5.84 20.13
N GLN A 131 6.99 4.99 21.13
CA GLN A 131 7.28 5.27 22.54
C GLN A 131 8.78 5.45 22.80
N GLU A 132 9.62 4.55 22.28
CA GLU A 132 11.08 4.61 22.42
C GLU A 132 11.66 5.93 21.89
N HIS A 133 11.14 6.39 20.75
CA HIS A 133 11.57 7.64 20.11
C HIS A 133 10.77 8.89 20.54
N ARG A 134 9.83 8.75 21.48
CA ARG A 134 8.93 9.82 21.95
C ARG A 134 8.15 10.50 20.81
N ILE A 135 7.74 9.70 19.83
CA ILE A 135 6.85 10.09 18.75
C ILE A 135 5.41 9.88 19.22
N GLU A 136 4.58 10.92 19.13
CA GLU A 136 3.15 10.80 19.36
C GLU A 136 2.51 10.09 18.17
N ALA A 137 1.81 9.00 18.45
CA ALA A 137 1.09 8.21 17.46
C ALA A 137 -0.37 8.66 17.40
N VAL A 138 -0.83 9.08 16.24
CA VAL A 138 -2.19 9.58 16.01
C VAL A 138 -2.83 8.77 14.88
N ASP A 139 -3.94 8.10 15.16
CA ASP A 139 -4.73 7.34 14.19
C ASP A 139 -6.10 8.00 13.91
N ALA A 140 -6.91 7.37 13.06
CA ALA A 140 -8.24 7.88 12.73
C ALA A 140 -9.17 8.01 13.96
N HIS A 141 -9.06 7.10 14.93
CA HIS A 141 -9.85 7.15 16.17
C HIS A 141 -9.43 8.32 17.06
N SER A 142 -8.13 8.60 17.13
CA SER A 142 -7.55 9.72 17.88
C SER A 142 -7.97 11.06 17.24
N LEU A 143 -7.90 11.16 15.91
CA LEU A 143 -8.38 12.33 15.17
C LEU A 143 -9.89 12.55 15.35
N HIS A 144 -10.69 11.48 15.25
CA HIS A 144 -12.13 11.53 15.48
C HIS A 144 -12.46 12.03 16.88
N SER A 145 -11.76 11.52 17.90
CA SER A 145 -11.94 11.96 19.29
C SER A 145 -11.59 13.44 19.48
N ALA A 146 -10.51 13.92 18.86
CA ALA A 146 -10.14 15.34 18.86
C ALA A 146 -11.20 16.23 18.17
N LEU A 147 -11.75 15.77 17.04
CA LEU A 147 -12.82 16.49 16.32
C LEU A 147 -14.12 16.58 17.11
N ARG A 148 -14.44 15.55 17.90
CA ARG A 148 -15.61 15.56 18.80
C ARG A 148 -15.44 16.43 20.04
N ALA A 149 -14.20 16.66 20.46
CA ALA A 149 -13.90 17.54 21.59
C ALA A 149 -13.96 19.04 21.23
N LEU A 150 -13.96 19.38 19.93
CA LEU A 150 -14.12 20.75 19.47
C LEU A 150 -15.56 21.27 19.67
N PRO A 151 -15.74 22.60 19.79
CA PRO A 151 -17.05 23.22 19.67
C PRO A 151 -17.77 22.79 18.38
N PRO A 152 -19.10 22.57 18.43
CA PRO A 152 -19.84 21.95 17.33
C PRO A 152 -19.74 22.72 16.02
N ASP A 153 -19.71 24.06 16.07
CA ASP A 153 -19.58 24.91 14.89
C ASP A 153 -18.24 24.69 14.17
N LYS A 154 -17.16 24.56 14.94
CA LYS A 154 -15.80 24.32 14.43
C LYS A 154 -15.67 22.92 13.85
N SER A 155 -16.21 21.92 14.56
CA SER A 155 -16.21 20.53 14.10
C SER A 155 -16.99 20.38 12.79
N SER A 156 -18.14 21.04 12.68
CA SER A 156 -18.97 21.06 11.46
C SER A 156 -18.29 21.79 10.30
N PHE A 157 -17.59 22.89 10.58
CA PHE A 157 -16.82 23.62 9.56
C PHE A 157 -15.68 22.78 8.98
N LEU A 158 -14.90 22.11 9.84
CA LEU A 158 -13.84 21.19 9.40
C LEU A 158 -14.42 20.01 8.60
N HIS A 159 -15.60 19.52 8.97
CA HIS A 159 -16.27 18.44 8.24
C HIS A 159 -16.63 18.88 6.82
N LEU A 160 -17.21 20.08 6.68
CA LEU A 160 -17.55 20.64 5.39
C LEU A 160 -16.30 20.78 4.50
N ILE A 161 -15.20 21.30 5.02
CA ILE A 161 -13.95 21.44 4.27
C ILE A 161 -13.42 20.08 3.83
N ALA A 162 -13.38 19.11 4.74
CA ALA A 162 -12.84 17.78 4.44
C ALA A 162 -13.67 17.01 3.40
N THR A 163 -14.99 17.24 3.36
CA THR A 163 -15.94 16.48 2.52
C THR A 163 -16.44 17.22 1.29
N THR A 164 -15.96 18.45 1.04
CA THR A 164 -16.35 19.21 -0.15
C THR A 164 -15.66 18.67 -1.41
N GLY A 165 -16.45 18.34 -2.43
CA GLY A 165 -15.98 17.85 -3.73
C GLY A 165 -15.54 16.39 -3.69
N ASP A 166 -14.63 16.00 -4.59
CA ASP A 166 -14.03 14.67 -4.56
C ASP A 166 -12.95 14.62 -3.47
N PHE A 167 -13.28 13.99 -2.34
CA PHE A 167 -12.40 13.87 -1.18
C PHE A 167 -11.80 12.47 -1.01
N THR A 168 -12.16 11.48 -1.81
CA THR A 168 -11.69 10.09 -1.66
C THR A 168 -10.70 9.67 -2.73
N THR A 169 -10.79 10.24 -3.93
CA THR A 169 -9.82 9.97 -4.98
C THR A 169 -8.48 10.61 -4.61
N PRO A 170 -7.36 9.87 -4.58
CA PRO A 170 -6.07 10.46 -4.30
C PRO A 170 -5.67 11.50 -5.34
N SER A 171 -4.98 12.54 -4.86
CA SER A 171 -4.42 13.60 -5.71
C SER A 171 -2.95 13.33 -6.03
N CYS A 172 -2.45 13.75 -7.19
CA CYS A 172 -1.03 13.67 -7.52
C CYS A 172 -0.22 14.64 -6.63
N PRO A 173 0.85 14.21 -5.93
CA PRO A 173 1.66 15.09 -5.10
C PRO A 173 2.44 16.15 -5.88
N LEU A 174 2.62 15.96 -7.19
CA LEU A 174 3.37 16.87 -8.05
C LEU A 174 2.46 17.93 -8.70
N CYS A 175 1.41 17.51 -9.42
CA CYS A 175 0.55 18.41 -10.20
C CYS A 175 -0.81 18.72 -9.55
N ARG A 176 -1.14 18.06 -8.42
CA ARG A 176 -2.42 18.20 -7.68
C ARG A 176 -3.70 17.77 -8.42
N ALA A 177 -3.60 17.28 -9.65
CA ALA A 177 -4.73 16.66 -10.33
C ALA A 177 -5.15 15.35 -9.64
N LYS A 178 -6.45 15.01 -9.71
CA LYS A 178 -6.95 13.71 -9.24
C LYS A 178 -6.35 12.58 -10.09
N LEU A 179 -5.98 11.49 -9.42
CA LEU A 179 -5.45 10.31 -10.09
C LEU A 179 -6.58 9.54 -10.77
N VAL A 180 -6.23 8.82 -11.82
CA VAL A 180 -7.15 7.95 -12.55
C VAL A 180 -6.88 6.50 -12.14
N ARG A 181 -7.96 5.74 -11.92
CA ARG A 181 -7.87 4.33 -11.55
C ARG A 181 -7.62 3.50 -12.81
N THR A 182 -6.44 2.91 -12.91
CA THR A 182 -6.02 2.04 -14.02
C THR A 182 -5.93 0.59 -13.54
N ARG A 183 -6.27 -0.34 -14.42
CA ARG A 183 -6.09 -1.78 -14.21
C ARG A 183 -4.70 -2.18 -14.67
N LEU A 184 -3.93 -2.79 -13.77
CA LEU A 184 -2.65 -3.42 -14.09
C LEU A 184 -2.84 -4.93 -14.05
N GLU A 185 -2.49 -5.59 -15.16
CA GLU A 185 -2.32 -7.04 -15.18
C GLU A 185 -0.94 -7.35 -14.60
N VAL A 186 -0.92 -7.86 -13.38
CA VAL A 186 0.32 -8.29 -12.74
C VAL A 186 0.31 -9.81 -12.68
N ALA A 187 1.25 -10.44 -13.38
CA ALA A 187 1.60 -11.84 -13.14
C ALA A 187 2.57 -11.85 -11.95
N THR A 188 2.08 -12.23 -10.77
CA THR A 188 2.91 -12.33 -9.55
C THR A 188 3.05 -13.78 -9.14
N LEU A 189 3.94 -14.49 -9.81
CA LEU A 189 4.39 -15.78 -9.33
C LEU A 189 5.45 -15.58 -8.22
N PRO A 190 5.39 -16.33 -7.11
CA PRO A 190 6.43 -16.25 -6.08
C PRO A 190 7.74 -16.86 -6.58
N SER A 191 8.89 -16.40 -6.10
CA SER A 191 10.15 -17.14 -6.24
C SER A 191 10.25 -18.20 -5.13
N ARG A 192 10.69 -19.42 -5.45
CA ARG A 192 10.85 -20.51 -4.48
C ARG A 192 12.28 -21.04 -4.47
N ILE A 193 12.81 -21.24 -3.27
CA ILE A 193 14.09 -21.89 -3.02
C ILE A 193 13.79 -23.18 -2.29
N ILE A 194 14.35 -24.29 -2.77
CA ILE A 194 14.31 -25.59 -2.12
C ILE A 194 15.69 -25.87 -1.59
N ASP A 195 15.81 -25.85 -0.27
CA ASP A 195 17.04 -26.03 0.51
C ASP A 195 16.95 -27.23 1.47
N VAL A 196 15.92 -28.06 1.31
CA VAL A 196 15.69 -29.27 2.10
C VAL A 196 15.55 -30.49 1.19
N ASP A 197 16.11 -31.61 1.66
CA ASP A 197 15.92 -32.91 1.01
C ASP A 197 14.51 -33.41 1.27
N GLY A 198 13.82 -33.84 0.22
CA GLY A 198 12.49 -34.39 0.42
C GLY A 198 11.65 -34.56 -0.82
N LEU A 199 10.47 -35.14 -0.56
CA LEU A 199 9.42 -35.34 -1.53
C LEU A 199 8.48 -34.13 -1.50
N ILE A 200 8.37 -33.42 -2.62
CA ILE A 200 7.45 -32.31 -2.79
C ILE A 200 6.16 -32.84 -3.41
N ALA A 201 5.16 -33.03 -2.55
CA ALA A 201 3.86 -33.55 -2.93
C ALA A 201 2.88 -32.47 -3.41
N ASP A 202 3.22 -31.19 -3.27
CA ASP A 202 2.37 -30.08 -3.73
C ASP A 202 2.72 -29.65 -5.15
N PRO A 203 1.73 -29.22 -5.97
CA PRO A 203 2.00 -28.63 -7.27
C PRO A 203 2.76 -27.30 -7.11
N VAL A 204 3.91 -27.18 -7.78
CA VAL A 204 4.78 -26.00 -7.69
C VAL A 204 4.57 -25.11 -8.90
N VAL A 205 4.02 -23.91 -8.68
CA VAL A 205 3.91 -22.83 -9.67
C VAL A 205 4.65 -21.61 -9.13
N CYS A 206 5.70 -21.16 -9.81
CA CYS A 206 6.58 -20.10 -9.32
C CYS A 206 7.26 -19.31 -10.46
N ASP A 207 7.80 -18.13 -10.16
CA ASP A 207 8.48 -17.31 -11.17
C ASP A 207 9.91 -17.83 -11.36
N SER A 208 10.64 -17.91 -10.25
CA SER A 208 11.99 -18.45 -10.19
C SER A 208 12.01 -19.62 -9.22
N LEU A 209 12.44 -20.79 -9.69
CA LEU A 209 12.73 -21.95 -8.86
C LEU A 209 14.25 -22.10 -8.71
N VAL A 210 14.74 -22.18 -7.48
CA VAL A 210 16.15 -22.44 -7.18
C VAL A 210 16.26 -23.69 -6.32
N ILE A 211 17.02 -24.66 -6.77
CA ILE A 211 17.33 -25.87 -5.98
C ILE A 211 18.75 -25.71 -5.44
N ALA A 212 18.88 -25.63 -4.13
CA ALA A 212 20.15 -25.36 -3.46
C ALA A 212 21.15 -26.51 -3.65
N ALA A 213 22.43 -26.18 -3.50
CA ALA A 213 23.50 -27.16 -3.65
C ALA A 213 23.47 -28.17 -2.50
N GLY A 214 23.68 -29.45 -2.82
CA GLY A 214 23.63 -30.53 -1.84
C GLY A 214 22.24 -31.01 -1.45
N CYS A 215 21.18 -30.46 -2.08
CA CYS A 215 19.81 -30.89 -1.84
C CYS A 215 19.31 -31.87 -2.91
N GLU A 216 18.49 -32.84 -2.52
CA GLU A 216 17.77 -33.77 -3.41
C GLU A 216 16.25 -33.57 -3.28
N ALA A 217 15.64 -33.01 -4.34
CA ALA A 217 14.22 -32.71 -4.40
C ALA A 217 13.51 -33.60 -5.42
N ASN A 218 12.50 -34.35 -4.95
CA ASN A 218 11.67 -35.21 -5.80
C ASN A 218 10.26 -34.62 -5.91
N PHE A 219 9.83 -34.26 -7.11
CA PHE A 219 8.52 -33.67 -7.36
C PHE A 219 7.52 -34.71 -7.85
N LEU A 220 6.38 -34.84 -7.16
CA LEU A 220 5.31 -35.75 -7.56
C LEU A 220 4.42 -35.17 -8.67
N HIS A 221 4.39 -33.85 -8.80
CA HIS A 221 3.58 -33.13 -9.77
C HIS A 221 4.44 -32.33 -10.74
N GLU A 222 3.87 -31.99 -11.90
CA GLU A 222 4.50 -31.11 -12.87
C GLU A 222 4.83 -29.75 -12.24
N VAL A 223 6.12 -29.40 -12.27
CA VAL A 223 6.64 -28.13 -11.79
C VAL A 223 6.54 -27.10 -12.91
N ARG A 224 5.84 -26.00 -12.67
CA ARG A 224 5.68 -24.92 -13.64
C ARG A 224 6.42 -23.66 -13.17
N ALA A 225 7.42 -23.23 -13.94
CA ALA A 225 8.22 -22.06 -13.58
C ALA A 225 8.58 -21.16 -14.77
N ARG A 226 8.85 -19.87 -14.53
CA ARG A 226 9.39 -18.99 -15.58
C ARG A 226 10.90 -19.18 -15.76
N SER A 227 11.63 -19.39 -14.67
CA SER A 227 13.07 -19.63 -14.65
C SER A 227 13.41 -20.73 -13.64
N ILE A 228 14.33 -21.63 -13.99
CA ILE A 228 14.78 -22.70 -13.09
C ILE A 228 16.30 -22.68 -12.99
N GLU A 229 16.82 -22.63 -11.77
CA GLU A 229 18.24 -22.81 -11.45
C GLU A 229 18.44 -24.06 -10.58
N VAL A 230 19.26 -25.00 -11.05
CA VAL A 230 19.52 -26.25 -10.34
C VAL A 230 20.98 -26.32 -9.92
N ARG A 231 21.24 -26.32 -8.61
CA ARG A 231 22.57 -26.52 -8.02
C ARG A 231 22.71 -27.85 -7.28
N GLY A 232 21.59 -28.49 -6.94
CA GLY A 232 21.52 -29.82 -6.32
C GLY A 232 20.97 -30.87 -7.28
N ARG A 233 20.27 -31.87 -6.75
CA ARG A 233 19.60 -32.92 -7.52
C ARG A 233 18.08 -32.69 -7.52
N ALA A 234 17.48 -32.80 -8.69
CA ALA A 234 16.07 -32.53 -8.91
C ALA A 234 15.47 -33.61 -9.80
N GLU A 235 14.39 -34.26 -9.37
CA GLU A 235 13.71 -35.31 -10.14
C GLU A 235 12.22 -34.98 -10.30
N GLY A 236 11.72 -35.06 -11.53
CA GLY A 236 10.31 -34.84 -11.83
C GLY A 236 10.02 -34.36 -13.26
N ASP A 237 8.79 -33.91 -13.47
CA ASP A 237 8.37 -33.27 -14.73
C ASP A 237 8.45 -31.74 -14.57
N PHE A 238 9.19 -31.08 -15.47
CA PHE A 238 9.45 -29.65 -15.42
C PHE A 238 8.96 -28.96 -16.69
N LEU A 239 8.12 -27.94 -16.53
CA LEU A 239 7.67 -27.04 -17.58
C LEU A 239 8.18 -25.63 -17.28
N CYS A 240 9.18 -25.19 -18.04
CA CYS A 240 9.81 -23.89 -17.89
C CYS A 240 9.48 -22.97 -19.07
N HIS A 241 8.98 -21.77 -18.79
CA HIS A 241 8.65 -20.80 -19.84
C HIS A 241 9.84 -19.93 -20.27
N GLY A 242 11.01 -20.13 -19.65
CA GLY A 242 12.24 -19.38 -19.90
C GLY A 242 13.48 -20.28 -19.86
N PRO A 243 14.62 -19.78 -19.38
CA PRO A 243 15.87 -20.53 -19.32
C PRO A 243 15.91 -21.48 -18.12
N VAL A 244 16.40 -22.70 -18.36
CA VAL A 244 16.82 -23.64 -17.32
C VAL A 244 18.34 -23.59 -17.22
N THR A 245 18.88 -23.29 -16.04
CA THR A 245 20.33 -23.23 -15.80
C THR A 245 20.77 -24.32 -14.83
N LEU A 246 21.63 -25.21 -15.29
CA LEU A 246 22.28 -26.23 -14.45
C LEU A 246 23.65 -25.71 -14.02
N HIS A 247 23.88 -25.63 -12.71
CA HIS A 247 25.14 -25.20 -12.11
C HIS A 247 26.04 -26.40 -11.77
N GLU A 248 27.25 -26.12 -11.25
CA GLU A 248 28.23 -27.13 -10.84
C GLU A 248 27.63 -28.11 -9.82
N GLY A 249 27.65 -29.40 -10.15
CA GLY A 249 27.04 -30.48 -9.34
C GLY A 249 25.52 -30.61 -9.49
N GLY A 250 24.89 -29.73 -10.27
CA GLY A 250 23.46 -29.74 -10.54
C GLY A 250 23.05 -30.93 -11.42
N THR A 251 22.17 -31.79 -10.92
CA THR A 251 21.62 -32.92 -11.69
C THR A 251 20.12 -32.78 -11.81
N LEU A 252 19.62 -32.62 -13.03
CA LEU A 252 18.18 -32.58 -13.32
C LEU A 252 17.78 -33.89 -14.00
N SER A 253 16.83 -34.62 -13.41
CA SER A 253 16.35 -35.92 -13.86
C SER A 253 14.85 -35.85 -14.21
N GLY A 254 14.45 -36.43 -15.34
CA GLY A 254 13.04 -36.52 -15.75
C GLY A 254 12.71 -35.82 -17.07
N ARG A 255 11.45 -35.41 -17.27
CA ARG A 255 11.00 -34.73 -18.50
C ARG A 255 11.07 -33.22 -18.30
N VAL A 256 11.90 -32.56 -19.10
CA VAL A 256 12.11 -31.11 -19.01
C VAL A 256 11.68 -30.46 -20.32
N SER A 257 10.70 -29.57 -20.25
CA SER A 257 10.26 -28.75 -21.37
C SER A 257 10.63 -27.30 -21.09
N ALA A 258 11.49 -26.67 -21.89
CA ALA A 258 11.96 -25.31 -21.67
C ALA A 258 12.22 -24.53 -22.97
N ARG A 259 12.38 -23.20 -22.90
CA ARG A 259 12.79 -22.41 -24.08
C ARG A 259 14.27 -22.51 -24.37
N SER A 260 15.08 -22.54 -23.32
CA SER A 260 16.53 -22.70 -23.44
C SER A 260 17.08 -23.47 -22.26
N LEU A 261 18.19 -24.16 -22.51
CA LEU A 261 18.94 -24.91 -21.51
C LEU A 261 20.38 -24.41 -21.51
N ASN A 262 20.84 -23.94 -20.36
CA ASN A 262 22.21 -23.54 -20.11
C ASN A 262 22.84 -24.53 -19.13
N VAL A 263 23.84 -25.28 -19.58
CA VAL A 263 24.58 -26.21 -18.73
C VAL A 263 25.95 -25.62 -18.44
N ARG A 264 26.25 -25.35 -17.16
CA ARG A 264 27.58 -24.93 -16.71
C ARG A 264 28.45 -26.15 -16.38
N ASP A 265 29.74 -25.93 -16.20
CA ASP A 265 30.71 -26.99 -15.88
C ASP A 265 30.24 -27.81 -14.67
N GLY A 266 30.11 -29.13 -14.84
CA GLY A 266 29.65 -30.05 -13.81
C GLY A 266 28.12 -30.22 -13.70
N GLY A 267 27.33 -29.59 -14.59
CA GLY A 267 25.89 -29.81 -14.68
C GLY A 267 25.53 -31.06 -15.51
N ASN A 268 24.58 -31.86 -15.03
CA ASN A 268 24.13 -33.08 -15.69
C ASN A 268 22.61 -33.05 -15.91
N LEU A 269 22.18 -33.38 -17.12
CA LEU A 269 20.78 -33.61 -17.46
C LEU A 269 20.56 -35.09 -17.78
N LEU A 270 19.66 -35.73 -17.04
CA LEU A 270 19.32 -37.14 -17.17
C LEU A 270 17.84 -37.29 -17.51
N GLY A 271 17.50 -37.29 -18.80
CA GLY A 271 16.12 -37.51 -19.20
C GLY A 271 15.78 -36.96 -20.58
N GLN A 272 14.51 -36.64 -20.77
CA GLN A 272 13.99 -36.14 -22.04
C GLN A 272 13.89 -34.61 -21.99
N PHE A 273 14.57 -33.94 -22.92
CA PHE A 273 14.46 -32.48 -23.08
C PHE A 273 13.62 -32.15 -24.31
N ARG A 274 12.67 -31.21 -24.16
CA ARG A 274 11.87 -30.66 -25.25
C ARG A 274 11.98 -29.15 -25.26
N ILE A 275 12.23 -28.59 -26.44
CA ILE A 275 12.17 -27.13 -26.64
C ILE A 275 10.73 -26.72 -26.86
N LEU A 276 10.27 -25.73 -26.10
CA LEU A 276 8.96 -25.12 -26.29
C LEU A 276 9.03 -24.03 -27.36
N ASP A 277 8.40 -24.28 -28.51
CA ASP A 277 8.22 -23.32 -29.60
C ASP A 277 6.75 -22.88 -29.67
N GLY A 278 6.49 -21.57 -29.51
CA GLY A 278 5.14 -20.99 -29.66
C GLY A 278 4.67 -20.07 -28.53
N GLU A 279 3.43 -19.58 -28.65
CA GLU A 279 2.73 -18.83 -27.62
C GLU A 279 2.39 -19.76 -26.44
N LEU A 280 2.88 -19.41 -25.25
CA LEU A 280 2.72 -20.21 -24.04
C LEU A 280 1.44 -19.78 -23.32
N GLU A 281 0.67 -20.75 -22.82
CA GLU A 281 -0.45 -20.45 -21.94
C GLU A 281 0.08 -19.75 -20.68
N PRO A 282 -0.54 -18.65 -20.22
CA PRO A 282 -0.12 -17.98 -19.00
C PRO A 282 -0.09 -18.95 -17.82
N LEU A 283 1.04 -19.00 -17.09
CA LEU A 283 1.22 -19.82 -15.88
C LEU A 283 0.23 -19.46 -14.77
N GLU A 284 -0.33 -18.25 -14.83
CA GLU A 284 -1.30 -17.72 -13.87
C GLU A 284 -2.54 -17.20 -14.57
N LYS A 285 -3.67 -17.28 -13.85
CA LYS A 285 -4.78 -16.38 -14.11
C LYS A 285 -4.30 -14.96 -13.78
N PRO A 286 -4.37 -13.99 -14.70
CA PRO A 286 -3.97 -12.62 -14.40
C PRO A 286 -4.77 -12.11 -13.20
N CYS A 287 -4.07 -11.76 -12.13
CA CYS A 287 -4.68 -11.05 -11.01
C CYS A 287 -4.76 -9.58 -11.41
N ASN A 288 -5.99 -9.07 -11.48
CA ASN A 288 -6.22 -7.68 -11.80
C ASN A 288 -5.95 -6.85 -10.55
N ARG A 289 -4.83 -6.13 -10.53
CA ARG A 289 -4.56 -5.15 -9.48
C ARG A 289 -4.93 -3.77 -9.98
N TRP A 290 -5.78 -3.08 -9.25
CA TRP A 290 -6.09 -1.68 -9.52
C TRP A 290 -5.02 -0.78 -8.92
N GLN A 291 -4.66 0.29 -9.62
CA GLN A 291 -3.75 1.33 -9.14
C GLN A 291 -4.25 2.70 -9.58
N TRP A 292 -3.88 3.73 -8.83
CA TRP A 292 -4.11 5.13 -9.16
C TRP A 292 -2.85 5.69 -9.83
N ARG A 293 -3.03 6.31 -11.00
CA ARG A 293 -1.93 6.92 -11.78
C ARG A 293 -2.30 8.32 -12.23
N CYS A 294 -1.29 9.15 -12.44
CA CYS A 294 -1.48 10.49 -12.97
C CYS A 294 -1.37 10.47 -14.51
N GLU A 295 -2.29 11.15 -15.20
CA GLU A 295 -2.30 11.28 -16.67
C GLU A 295 -1.77 12.64 -17.16
N ALA A 296 -1.46 13.57 -16.25
CA ALA A 296 -1.14 14.96 -16.61
C ALA A 296 0.28 15.17 -17.19
N GLY A 297 1.19 14.19 -17.12
CA GLY A 297 2.50 14.29 -17.78
C GLY A 297 3.58 13.31 -17.28
N ASP A 298 4.67 13.21 -18.04
CA ASP A 298 5.76 12.22 -17.83
C ASP A 298 6.44 12.33 -16.46
N ALA A 299 6.58 13.56 -15.93
CA ALA A 299 7.15 13.78 -14.60
C ALA A 299 6.31 13.14 -13.46
N CYS A 300 5.03 12.86 -13.72
CA CYS A 300 4.12 12.23 -12.76
C CYS A 300 3.98 10.72 -12.97
N ALA A 301 4.63 10.13 -13.98
CA ALA A 301 4.50 8.72 -14.33
C ALA A 301 4.98 7.77 -13.22
N SER A 302 5.88 8.24 -12.35
CA SER A 302 6.37 7.50 -11.18
C SER A 302 5.42 7.52 -9.99
N VAL A 303 4.38 8.36 -9.99
CA VAL A 303 3.38 8.41 -8.91
C VAL A 303 2.38 7.28 -9.14
N VAL A 304 2.49 6.24 -8.32
CA VAL A 304 1.61 5.07 -8.34
C VAL A 304 1.10 4.79 -6.94
N PHE A 305 -0.21 4.90 -6.77
CA PHE A 305 -0.88 4.71 -5.50
C PHE A 305 -1.78 3.48 -5.53
N GLU A 306 -1.75 2.68 -4.48
CA GLU A 306 -2.60 1.50 -4.35
C GLU A 306 -3.96 1.93 -3.77
N PRO A 307 -5.09 1.38 -4.25
CA PRO A 307 -6.37 1.65 -3.64
C PRO A 307 -6.38 1.06 -2.22
N HIS A 308 -6.83 1.83 -1.25
CA HIS A 308 -7.19 1.26 0.05
C HIS A 308 -8.47 0.45 -0.17
N GLU A 309 -8.42 -0.86 0.06
CA GLU A 309 -9.62 -1.68 -0.01
C GLU A 309 -10.56 -1.26 1.12
N ALA A 310 -11.80 -0.91 0.78
CA ALA A 310 -12.87 -0.84 1.75
C ALA A 310 -13.07 -2.27 2.25
N SER A 311 -12.62 -2.55 3.47
CA SER A 311 -12.88 -3.81 4.18
C SER A 311 -14.38 -4.02 4.33
#